data_AF-F7M635-F1
#
_entry.id   AF-F7M635-F1
#
_cell.length_a   1.000
_cell.length_b   1.000
_cell.length_c   1.000
_cell.angle_alpha   90.00
_cell.angle_beta   90.00
_cell.angle_gamma   90.00
#
_symmetry.space_group_name_H-M   'P 1'
#
loop_
_entity.id
_entity.type
_entity.pdbx_description
1 polymer ?
#
loop_
_entity_poly.entity_id
_entity_poly.type
_entity_poly.pdbx_seq_one_letter_code
_entity_poly.pdbx_strand_id
1 'polypeptide(L)'
;MKNPNELSATSSWRGNELQLIEQKANIVVGVANSRTRLRIGVLLSKYSEYQVDYISSESEIGKLIEEADLIIGAGITAYEGVLRRKPVIVVGDYGLGGLVTPDTFRKHYNNRFRGKINGARGESFSLENLEKEIHKGFNLTFQELQMMSNQTITLQNI
;
A
#
# COMPACT_ATOMS: atom_id res chain seq x y z
N MET A 1 1.87 22.64 -14.03
CA MET A 1 1.63 21.91 -12.77
C MET A 1 0.24 21.30 -12.88
N LYS A 2 0.11 19.96 -12.88
CA LYS A 2 -1.20 19.28 -12.97
C LYS A 2 -1.73 19.04 -11.55
N ASN A 3 -3.03 19.25 -11.38
CA ASN A 3 -3.81 19.04 -10.17
C ASN A 3 -3.83 17.54 -9.80
N PRO A 4 -3.57 17.13 -8.54
CA PRO A 4 -3.61 15.73 -8.14
C PRO A 4 -5.02 15.10 -8.12
N ASN A 5 -6.09 15.89 -8.20
CA ASN A 5 -7.47 15.37 -8.17
C ASN A 5 -8.04 14.96 -9.55
N GLU A 6 -7.23 14.95 -10.60
CA GLU A 6 -7.65 14.38 -11.89
C GLU A 6 -7.12 12.95 -12.03
N LEU A 7 -7.95 11.97 -11.65
CA LEU A 7 -7.84 10.62 -12.19
C LEU A 7 -7.75 10.74 -13.71
N SER A 8 -6.61 10.34 -14.28
CA SER A 8 -6.35 10.48 -15.71
C SER A 8 -7.17 9.48 -16.50
N ALA A 9 -8.38 9.87 -16.93
CA ALA A 9 -9.13 9.12 -17.93
C ALA A 9 -8.29 9.05 -19.21
N THR A 10 -7.91 7.83 -19.62
CA THR A 10 -7.26 7.60 -20.91
C THR A 10 -8.32 7.14 -21.90
N SER A 11 -8.52 7.90 -22.98
CA SER A 11 -9.46 7.53 -24.04
C SER A 11 -8.75 6.64 -25.07
N SER A 12 -9.34 5.48 -25.37
CA SER A 12 -8.89 4.59 -26.44
C SER A 12 -9.91 4.60 -27.57
N TRP A 13 -9.46 4.90 -28.80
CA TRP A 13 -10.33 4.95 -29.97
C TRP A 13 -10.52 3.54 -30.56
N ARG A 14 -11.67 2.92 -30.31
CA ARG A 14 -12.22 1.83 -31.14
C ARG A 14 -13.70 2.09 -31.38
N GLY A 15 -14.03 2.63 -32.56
CA GLY A 15 -15.39 2.70 -33.12
C GLY A 15 -16.42 3.50 -32.30
N ASN A 16 -16.75 4.71 -32.77
CA ASN A 16 -17.93 5.56 -32.46
C ASN A 16 -18.46 5.74 -31.02
N GLU A 17 -17.87 5.16 -29.98
CA GLU A 17 -18.18 5.45 -28.58
C GLU A 17 -16.89 5.80 -27.82
N LEU A 18 -16.87 6.97 -27.20
CA LEU A 18 -15.86 7.33 -26.21
C LEU A 18 -16.10 6.48 -24.96
N GLN A 19 -15.43 5.34 -24.83
CA GLN A 19 -15.35 4.65 -23.54
C GLN A 19 -14.37 5.42 -22.64
N LEU A 20 -14.89 6.09 -21.61
CA LEU A 20 -14.06 6.48 -20.48
C LEU A 20 -13.60 5.21 -19.79
N ILE A 21 -12.33 4.84 -19.96
CA ILE A 21 -11.70 3.82 -19.13
C ILE A 21 -11.43 4.51 -17.79
N GLU A 22 -12.27 4.20 -16.79
CA GLU A 22 -11.95 4.55 -15.40
C GLU A 22 -10.61 3.89 -15.05
N GLN A 23 -9.58 4.71 -14.84
CA GLN A 23 -8.32 4.22 -14.28
C GLN A 23 -8.58 3.86 -12.82
N LYS A 24 -8.57 2.56 -12.54
CA LYS A 24 -8.64 2.05 -11.18
C LYS A 24 -7.27 2.16 -10.54
N ALA A 25 -7.22 2.62 -9.29
CA ALA A 25 -5.98 2.58 -8.52
C ALA A 25 -5.66 1.13 -8.15
N ASN A 26 -4.43 0.69 -8.40
CA ASN A 26 -3.98 -0.65 -8.07
C ASN A 26 -3.49 -0.72 -6.62
N ILE A 27 -4.20 -1.48 -5.79
CA ILE A 27 -3.81 -1.78 -4.41
C ILE A 27 -3.22 -3.18 -4.35
N VAL A 28 -1.95 -3.26 -3.96
CA VAL A 28 -1.28 -4.56 -3.76
C VAL A 28 -1.36 -4.99 -2.30
N VAL A 29 -1.83 -6.21 -2.07
CA VAL A 29 -1.97 -6.79 -0.73
C VAL A 29 -0.98 -7.94 -0.53
N GLY A 30 0.02 -7.72 0.33
CA GLY A 30 1.00 -8.75 0.74
C GLY A 30 0.95 -9.01 2.23
N VAL A 31 -0.07 -9.76 2.66
CA VAL A 31 -0.29 -10.16 4.05
C VAL A 31 -0.45 -11.67 4.12
N ALA A 32 0.42 -12.34 4.88
CA ALA A 32 0.43 -13.81 5.00
C ALA A 32 -0.79 -14.37 5.75
N ASN A 33 -1.29 -13.65 6.76
CA ASN A 33 -2.43 -14.09 7.54
C ASN A 33 -3.72 -14.09 6.69
N SER A 34 -4.26 -15.28 6.40
CA SER A 34 -5.42 -15.45 5.51
C SER A 34 -6.68 -14.74 6.02
N ARG A 35 -6.90 -14.71 7.34
CA ARG A 35 -8.06 -14.02 7.94
C ARG A 35 -7.94 -12.51 7.74
N THR A 36 -6.76 -11.94 7.95
CA THR A 36 -6.49 -10.53 7.72
C THR A 36 -6.63 -10.18 6.23
N ARG A 37 -6.04 -10.99 5.34
CA ARG A 37 -6.16 -10.82 3.88
C ARG A 37 -7.61 -10.82 3.42
N LEU A 38 -8.44 -11.74 3.93
CA LEU A 38 -9.87 -11.79 3.62
C LEU A 38 -10.62 -10.54 4.11
N ARG A 39 -10.32 -10.06 5.33
CA ARG A 39 -10.93 -8.84 5.88
C ARG A 39 -10.57 -7.59 5.06
N ILE A 40 -9.32 -7.49 4.60
CA ILE A 40 -8.88 -6.43 3.70
C ILE A 40 -9.66 -6.55 2.37
N GLY A 41 -9.76 -7.75 1.80
CA GLY A 41 -10.49 -7.97 0.56
C GLY A 41 -11.97 -7.56 0.64
N VAL A 42 -12.65 -7.89 1.73
CA VAL A 42 -14.06 -7.48 1.97
C VAL A 42 -14.20 -5.96 2.10
N LEU A 43 -13.20 -5.26 2.64
CA LEU A 43 -13.21 -3.80 2.66
C LEU A 43 -13.04 -3.24 1.25
N LEU A 44 -11.98 -3.66 0.55
CA LEU A 44 -11.63 -3.10 -0.75
C LEU A 44 -12.68 -3.43 -1.83
N SER A 45 -13.39 -4.55 -1.73
CA SER A 45 -14.46 -4.91 -2.66
C SER A 45 -15.66 -3.96 -2.64
N LYS A 46 -15.74 -3.05 -1.66
CA LYS A 46 -16.79 -2.02 -1.59
C LYS A 46 -16.54 -0.84 -2.54
N TYR A 47 -15.31 -0.69 -3.04
CA TYR A 47 -14.84 0.45 -3.81
C TYR A 47 -14.53 -0.01 -5.24
N SER A 48 -15.35 0.41 -6.21
CA SER A 48 -15.18 0.01 -7.61
C SER A 48 -13.95 0.64 -8.27
N GLU A 49 -13.47 1.76 -7.73
CA GLU A 49 -12.30 2.51 -8.14
C GLU A 49 -10.97 1.79 -7.83
N TYR A 50 -10.99 0.70 -7.06
CA TYR A 50 -9.80 -0.07 -6.74
C TYR A 50 -9.74 -1.36 -7.55
N GLN A 51 -8.57 -1.62 -8.15
CA GLN A 51 -8.14 -2.95 -8.51
C GLN A 51 -7.29 -3.50 -7.37
N VAL A 52 -7.44 -4.78 -7.05
CA VAL A 52 -6.71 -5.40 -5.93
C VAL A 52 -5.94 -6.61 -6.41
N ASP A 53 -4.62 -6.51 -6.38
CA ASP A 53 -3.73 -7.62 -6.67
C ASP A 53 -3.16 -8.17 -5.36
N TYR A 54 -3.15 -9.49 -5.23
CA TYR A 54 -2.63 -10.14 -4.03
C TYR A 54 -1.33 -10.87 -4.35
N ILE A 55 -0.30 -10.59 -3.56
CA ILE A 55 0.96 -11.34 -3.64
C ILE A 55 0.71 -12.77 -3.17
N SER A 56 0.97 -13.74 -4.05
CA SER A 56 0.83 -15.16 -3.75
C SER A 56 2.17 -15.85 -3.50
N SER A 57 3.26 -15.30 -4.03
CA SER A 57 4.62 -15.78 -3.83
C SER A 57 5.66 -14.65 -3.82
N GLU A 58 6.85 -14.93 -3.28
CA GLU A 58 7.95 -13.95 -3.23
C GLU A 58 8.42 -13.50 -4.63
N SER A 59 8.33 -14.37 -5.63
CA SER A 59 8.75 -14.07 -7.01
C SER A 59 7.90 -12.98 -7.67
N GLU A 60 6.66 -12.76 -7.21
CA GLU A 60 5.75 -11.77 -7.77
C GLU A 60 5.93 -10.37 -7.15
N ILE A 61 6.60 -10.29 -5.99
CA ILE A 61 6.72 -9.06 -5.19
C ILE A 61 7.27 -7.91 -6.03
N GLY A 62 8.34 -8.17 -6.80
CA GLY A 62 8.99 -7.20 -7.67
C GLY A 62 8.00 -6.48 -8.59
N LYS A 63 7.36 -7.30 -9.44
CA LYS A 63 6.44 -6.88 -10.49
C LYS A 63 5.20 -6.19 -9.91
N LEU A 64 4.53 -6.82 -8.94
CA LEU A 64 3.28 -6.27 -8.41
C LEU A 64 3.50 -4.93 -7.71
N ILE A 65 4.58 -4.80 -6.94
CA ILE A 65 4.90 -3.52 -6.26
C ILE A 65 5.22 -2.42 -7.27
N GLU A 66 5.87 -2.73 -8.40
CA GLU A 66 6.19 -1.74 -9.43
C GLU A 66 4.92 -1.10 -10.01
N GLU A 67 3.88 -1.91 -10.24
CA GLU A 67 2.57 -1.50 -10.77
C GLU A 67 1.61 -0.96 -9.70
N ALA A 68 1.95 -1.04 -8.41
CA ALA A 68 1.08 -0.63 -7.32
C ALA A 68 0.98 0.90 -7.18
N ASP A 69 -0.22 1.41 -6.90
CA ASP A 69 -0.44 2.80 -6.47
C ASP A 69 -0.41 2.92 -4.94
N LEU A 70 -0.80 1.85 -4.23
CA LEU A 70 -0.73 1.75 -2.77
C LEU A 70 -0.51 0.29 -2.36
N ILE A 71 0.20 0.08 -1.25
CA ILE A 71 0.50 -1.26 -0.72
C ILE A 71 -0.08 -1.41 0.67
N ILE A 72 -0.81 -2.50 0.89
CA ILE A 72 -1.21 -2.97 2.22
C ILE A 72 -0.42 -4.24 2.49
N GLY A 73 0.61 -4.16 3.33
CA GLY A 73 1.56 -5.27 3.45
C GLY A 73 2.25 -5.38 4.80
N ALA A 74 2.97 -6.48 4.96
CA ALA A 74 3.84 -6.73 6.11
C ALA A 74 5.22 -7.19 5.65
N GLY A 75 6.22 -7.09 6.53
CA GLY A 75 7.55 -7.65 6.29
C GLY A 75 8.17 -7.18 4.98
N ILE A 76 8.60 -8.13 4.14
CA ILE A 76 9.30 -7.87 2.88
C ILE A 76 8.45 -7.09 1.88
N THR A 77 7.13 -7.33 1.81
CA THR A 77 6.24 -6.56 0.91
C THR A 77 6.22 -5.09 1.29
N ALA A 78 6.06 -4.80 2.59
CA ALA A 78 6.04 -3.42 3.08
C ALA A 78 7.41 -2.74 2.88
N TYR A 79 8.48 -3.47 3.16
CA TYR A 79 9.85 -3.02 2.94
C TYR A 79 10.13 -2.63 1.49
N GLU A 80 9.84 -3.53 0.54
CA GLU A 80 10.01 -3.30 -0.89
C GLU A 80 9.15 -2.15 -1.40
N GLY A 81 7.94 -2.00 -0.85
CA GLY A 81 7.05 -0.89 -1.15
C GLY A 81 7.67 0.47 -0.80
N VAL A 82 8.24 0.58 0.40
CA VAL A 82 8.93 1.81 0.81
C VAL A 82 10.16 2.06 -0.07
N LEU A 83 10.96 1.02 -0.34
CA LEU A 83 12.15 1.13 -1.17
C LEU A 83 11.82 1.66 -2.57
N ARG A 84 10.73 1.18 -3.18
CA ARG A 84 10.23 1.62 -4.49
C ARG A 84 9.38 2.91 -4.44
N ARG A 85 9.38 3.62 -3.31
CA ARG A 85 8.67 4.91 -3.14
C ARG A 85 7.16 4.79 -3.37
N LYS A 86 6.57 3.70 -2.89
CA LYS A 86 5.12 3.49 -2.90
C LYS A 86 4.53 3.84 -1.53
N PRO A 87 3.30 4.38 -1.47
CA PRO A 87 2.55 4.47 -0.21
C PRO A 87 2.39 3.07 0.41
N VAL A 88 2.75 2.92 1.69
CA VAL A 88 2.68 1.63 2.39
C VAL A 88 1.88 1.77 3.67
N ILE A 89 0.86 0.93 3.82
CA ILE A 89 0.14 0.73 5.08
C ILE A 89 0.57 -0.61 5.65
N VAL A 90 1.07 -0.59 6.87
CA VAL A 90 1.54 -1.80 7.54
C VAL A 90 0.35 -2.54 8.15
N VAL A 91 0.08 -3.75 7.69
CA VAL A 91 -0.89 -4.67 8.30
C VAL A 91 -0.26 -6.05 8.37
N GLY A 92 -0.09 -6.59 9.57
CA GLY A 92 0.58 -7.88 9.75
C GLY A 92 0.02 -8.69 10.91
N ASP A 93 0.81 -9.66 11.37
CA ASP A 93 0.48 -10.56 12.48
C ASP A 93 0.17 -9.81 13.79
N TYR A 94 0.62 -8.55 13.92
CA TYR A 94 0.40 -7.72 15.11
C TYR A 94 -0.64 -6.62 14.88
N GLY A 95 -1.55 -6.81 13.91
CA GLY A 95 -2.63 -5.87 13.61
C GLY A 95 -2.22 -4.71 12.69
N LEU A 96 -2.98 -3.62 12.73
CA LEU A 96 -2.77 -2.41 11.92
C LEU A 96 -1.62 -1.56 12.50
N GLY A 97 -0.53 -1.48 11.75
CA GLY A 97 0.59 -0.58 12.01
C GLY A 97 0.34 0.86 11.57
N GLY A 98 -0.53 1.05 10.58
CA GLY A 98 -0.84 2.36 10.00
C GLY A 98 0.04 2.70 8.80
N LEU A 99 -0.19 3.88 8.23
CA LEU A 99 0.59 4.42 7.12
C LEU A 99 2.03 4.68 7.55
N VAL A 100 2.97 4.24 6.72
CA VAL A 100 4.38 4.60 6.85
C VAL A 100 4.55 6.03 6.35
N THR A 101 5.09 6.88 7.21
CA THR A 101 5.43 8.28 6.92
C THR A 101 6.90 8.50 7.29
N PRO A 102 7.52 9.64 6.90
CA PRO A 102 8.89 9.95 7.31
C PRO A 102 9.12 9.86 8.83
N ASP A 103 8.10 10.22 9.63
CA ASP A 103 8.16 10.20 11.10
C ASP A 103 7.95 8.81 11.70
N THR A 104 7.20 7.94 11.04
CA THR A 104 6.89 6.59 11.54
C THR A 104 7.81 5.51 10.96
N PHE A 105 8.49 5.78 9.84
CA PHE A 105 9.32 4.83 9.12
C PHE A 105 10.29 4.09 10.03
N ARG A 106 11.08 4.81 10.84
CA ARG A 106 12.11 4.18 11.68
C ARG A 106 11.52 3.21 12.72
N LYS A 107 10.31 3.51 13.23
CA LYS A 107 9.60 2.61 14.15
C LYS A 107 9.14 1.35 13.42
N HIS A 108 8.60 1.49 12.20
CA HIS A 108 8.21 0.35 11.37
C HIS A 108 9.38 -0.51 10.93
N TYR A 109 10.48 0.12 10.51
CA TYR A 109 11.71 -0.56 10.13
C TYR A 109 12.27 -1.39 11.28
N ASN A 110 12.43 -0.79 12.46
CA ASN A 110 12.90 -1.50 13.65
C ASN A 110 11.94 -2.62 14.07
N ASN A 111 10.63 -2.45 13.82
CA ASN A 111 9.63 -3.49 14.05
C ASN A 111 9.51 -4.50 12.90
N ARG A 112 10.36 -4.42 11.87
CA ARG A 112 10.33 -5.27 10.67
C ARG A 112 8.97 -5.29 9.97
N PHE A 113 8.24 -4.17 10.01
CA PHE A 113 6.94 -4.02 9.37
C PHE A 113 5.92 -5.12 9.74
N ARG A 114 5.91 -5.59 10.99
CA ARG A 114 5.08 -6.74 11.43
C ARG A 114 3.62 -6.40 11.80
N GLY A 115 3.24 -5.13 11.75
CA GLY A 115 1.94 -4.65 12.24
C GLY A 115 2.10 -3.50 13.23
N LYS A 116 1.19 -3.41 14.19
CA LYS A 116 1.19 -2.39 15.25
C LYS A 116 2.49 -2.43 16.05
N ILE A 117 3.06 -1.25 16.31
CA ILE A 117 4.22 -1.11 17.20
C ILE A 117 3.80 -1.53 18.61
N ASN A 118 4.54 -2.47 19.21
CA ASN A 118 4.22 -3.08 20.50
C ASN A 118 2.82 -3.75 20.57
N GLY A 119 2.25 -4.12 19.42
CA GLY A 119 0.98 -4.84 19.37
C GLY A 119 1.09 -6.27 19.89
N ALA A 120 -0.07 -6.91 20.08
CA ALA A 120 -0.15 -8.34 20.37
C ALA A 120 -0.28 -9.15 19.07
N ARG A 121 0.27 -10.38 19.05
CA ARG A 121 0.06 -11.28 17.91
C ARG A 121 -1.42 -11.66 17.81
N GLY A 122 -1.98 -11.58 16.61
CA GLY A 122 -3.40 -11.81 16.35
C GLY A 122 -4.30 -10.63 16.72
N GLU A 123 -3.74 -9.47 17.08
CA GLU A 123 -4.52 -8.29 17.43
C GLU A 123 -5.44 -7.86 16.27
N SER A 124 -6.73 -7.72 16.58
CA SER A 124 -7.72 -7.24 15.62
C SER A 124 -7.60 -5.74 15.41
N PHE A 125 -7.87 -5.27 14.20
CA PHE A 125 -7.98 -3.84 13.86
C PHE A 125 -9.37 -3.50 13.30
N SER A 126 -9.74 -2.23 13.36
CA SER A 126 -10.95 -1.69 12.73
C SER A 126 -10.75 -1.49 11.22
N LEU A 127 -11.74 -1.89 10.42
CA LEU A 127 -11.73 -1.62 8.97
C LEU A 127 -11.86 -0.13 8.66
N GLU A 128 -12.58 0.62 9.48
CA GLU A 128 -12.68 2.09 9.36
C GLU A 128 -11.31 2.76 9.54
N ASN A 129 -10.48 2.23 10.45
CA ASN A 129 -9.12 2.76 10.61
C ASN A 129 -8.26 2.43 9.39
N LEU A 130 -8.38 1.22 8.83
CA LEU A 130 -7.66 0.88 7.60
C LEU A 130 -8.08 1.78 6.44
N GLU A 131 -9.38 2.05 6.28
CA GLU A 131 -9.92 2.96 5.27
C GLU A 131 -9.35 4.38 5.42
N LYS A 132 -9.28 4.92 6.64
CA LYS A 132 -8.65 6.22 6.91
C LYS A 132 -7.18 6.24 6.48
N GLU A 133 -6.45 5.16 6.72
CA GLU A 133 -5.04 5.07 6.32
C GLU A 133 -4.90 4.96 4.78
N ILE A 134 -5.83 4.29 4.09
CA ILE A 134 -5.88 4.25 2.61
C ILE A 134 -6.04 5.66 2.04
N HIS A 135 -7.01 6.43 2.55
CA HIS A 135 -7.20 7.80 2.11
C HIS A 135 -5.98 8.69 2.37
N LYS A 136 -5.31 8.53 3.51
CA LYS A 136 -4.06 9.26 3.78
C LYS A 136 -2.94 8.82 2.84
N GLY A 137 -2.84 7.54 2.53
CA GLY A 137 -1.79 6.97 1.68
C GLY A 137 -1.78 7.57 0.27
N PHE A 138 -2.95 7.77 -0.34
CA PHE A 138 -3.06 8.44 -1.64
C PHE A 138 -2.69 9.93 -1.61
N ASN A 139 -2.64 10.55 -0.43
CA ASN A 139 -2.27 11.96 -0.26
C ASN A 139 -0.79 12.17 0.07
N LEU A 140 0.02 11.11 0.18
CA LEU A 140 1.46 11.25 0.39
C LEU A 140 2.13 11.91 -0.80
N THR A 141 3.01 12.87 -0.52
CA THR A 141 3.81 13.53 -1.54
C THR A 141 4.97 12.66 -1.99
N PHE A 142 5.41 12.88 -3.23
CA PHE A 142 6.64 12.23 -3.73
C PHE A 142 7.85 12.51 -2.85
N GLN A 143 7.94 13.70 -2.24
CA GLN A 143 9.03 14.05 -1.33
C GLN A 143 9.02 13.16 -0.07
N GLU A 144 7.87 12.94 0.55
CA GLU A 144 7.73 12.05 1.70
C GLU A 144 8.12 10.61 1.34
N LEU A 145 7.65 10.11 0.18
CA LEU A 145 8.00 8.79 -0.34
C LEU A 145 9.50 8.65 -0.58
N GLN A 146 10.13 9.67 -1.17
CA GLN A 146 11.58 9.71 -1.39
C GLN A 146 12.36 9.74 -0.07
N MET A 147 11.90 10.49 0.94
CA MET A 147 12.55 10.53 2.26
C MET A 147 12.57 9.14 2.91
N MET A 148 11.47 8.40 2.86
CA MET A 148 11.39 7.05 3.43
C MET A 148 12.26 6.04 2.67
N SER A 149 12.29 6.11 1.33
CA SER A 149 13.18 5.27 0.50
C SER A 149 14.66 5.56 0.79
N ASN A 150 15.05 6.84 0.92
CA ASN A 150 16.43 7.22 1.27
C ASN A 150 16.83 6.70 2.66
N GLN A 151 15.94 6.79 3.66
CA GLN A 151 16.20 6.22 4.99
C GLN A 151 16.41 4.71 4.93
N THR A 152 15.67 4.02 4.05
CA THR A 152 15.84 2.57 3.83
C THR A 152 17.24 2.23 3.33
N ILE A 153 17.72 2.95 2.31
CA ILE A 153 19.05 2.76 1.72
C ILE A 153 20.14 3.06 2.75
N THR A 154 20.01 4.13 3.52
CA THR A 154 20.99 4.47 4.57
C THR A 154 21.09 3.38 5.63
N LEU A 155 19.96 2.81 6.07
CA LEU A 155 19.94 1.77 7.10
C LEU A 155 20.41 0.39 6.61
N GLN A 156 20.41 0.12 5.30
CA GLN A 156 21.00 -1.10 4.73
C GLN A 156 22.52 -1.09 4.75
N ASN A 157 23.13 0.10 4.73
CA ASN A 157 24.58 0.28 4.60
C ASN A 157 25.31 0.41 5.96
N ILE A 158 24.62 0.12 7.07
CA ILE A 158 25.15 0.13 8.44
C ILE A 158 25.13 -1.29 8.98
#